data_AF-A0A660MD35-F1
#
_entry.id   AF-A0A660MD35-F1
#
_cell.length_a   1.000
_cell.length_b   1.000
_cell.length_c   1.000
_cell.angle_alpha   90.00
_cell.angle_beta   90.00
_cell.angle_gamma   90.00
#
_symmetry.space_group_name_H-M   'P 1'
#
loop_
_entity.id
_entity.type
_entity.pdbx_description
1 polymer ?
#
loop_
_entity_poly.entity_id
_entity_poly.type
_entity_poly.pdbx_seq_one_letter_code
_entity_poly.pdbx_strand_id
1 'polypeptide(L)'
;MIHLIVACHGRFAEELVNSAAMVFGEAEDVHAVTFMPGEGPEDLIRKYEAIMAEAGISDDVLFLVDLFGGSPYNAAIRVAAPTARADVLSGVNLPMLLELLDSRDDKSTVADLVKRAYTASLEGTKAFRKALPSAAAPAAAPAEAAAPLADRRAGRPMSGHMQIPLLRIDSRLIHGQVATSWAKAVKCDAIFAISDEVASDPLRSKLLLQVAPAHLQSYVITVDKAIKVWHNPMYADRKVLWLVTKPGDIVRL
;
A
#
# COMPACT_ATOMS: atom_id res chain seq x y z
N MET A 1 -4.97 -7.38 -28.06
CA MET A 1 -3.75 -7.08 -27.26
C MET A 1 -4.16 -6.24 -26.05
N ILE A 2 -3.56 -6.46 -24.88
CA ILE A 2 -3.87 -5.71 -23.64
C ILE A 2 -3.05 -4.42 -23.63
N HIS A 3 -3.69 -3.29 -23.36
CA HIS A 3 -3.02 -1.99 -23.31
C HIS A 3 -2.46 -1.73 -21.91
N LEU A 4 -1.23 -1.22 -21.86
CA LEU A 4 -0.57 -0.85 -20.63
C LEU A 4 -0.62 0.66 -20.46
N ILE A 5 -1.22 1.15 -19.36
CA ILE A 5 -1.20 2.57 -19.02
C ILE A 5 -0.33 2.75 -17.78
N VAL A 6 0.87 3.29 -17.97
CA VAL A 6 1.81 3.62 -16.89
C VAL A 6 1.50 5.03 -16.40
N ALA A 7 1.05 5.18 -15.15
CA ALA A 7 0.63 6.48 -14.62
C ALA A 7 1.28 6.82 -13.28
N CYS A 8 2.01 7.93 -13.23
CA CYS A 8 2.82 8.30 -12.06
C CYS A 8 2.77 9.81 -11.79
N HIS A 9 3.15 10.20 -10.57
CA HIS A 9 3.45 11.60 -10.25
C HIS A 9 4.67 12.10 -11.04
N GLY A 10 4.60 13.35 -11.50
CA GLY A 10 5.62 13.97 -12.32
C GLY A 10 5.85 13.20 -13.63
N ARG A 11 7.11 13.13 -14.05
CA ARG A 11 7.52 12.49 -15.32
C ARG A 11 7.99 11.05 -15.16
N PHE A 12 7.76 10.43 -14.00
CA PHE A 12 8.28 9.09 -13.73
C PHE A 12 7.72 8.04 -14.71
N ALA A 13 6.45 8.14 -15.11
CA ALA A 13 5.85 7.25 -16.10
C ALA A 13 6.56 7.31 -17.45
N GLU A 14 6.81 8.52 -17.97
CA GLU A 14 7.54 8.74 -19.23
C GLU A 14 8.92 8.09 -19.17
N GLU A 15 9.68 8.38 -18.11
CA GLU A 15 11.05 7.88 -18.01
C GLU A 15 11.12 6.38 -17.71
N LEU A 16 10.10 5.81 -17.08
CA LEU A 16 10.00 4.36 -16.89
C LEU A 16 9.74 3.64 -18.21
N VAL A 17 8.86 4.19 -19.05
CA VAL A 17 8.62 3.67 -20.41
C VAL A 17 9.87 3.83 -21.29
N ASN A 18 10.53 4.99 -21.25
CA ASN A 18 11.81 5.20 -21.95
C ASN A 18 12.88 4.20 -21.51
N SER A 19 13.00 3.96 -20.20
CA SER A 19 13.94 2.98 -19.64
C SER A 19 13.62 1.55 -20.08
N ALA A 20 12.33 1.20 -20.18
CA ALA A 20 11.92 -0.09 -20.73
C ALA A 20 12.27 -0.20 -22.22
N ALA A 21 12.08 0.87 -23.00
CA ALA A 21 12.44 0.89 -24.41
C ALA A 21 13.94 0.72 -24.66
N MET A 22 14.80 1.22 -23.76
CA MET A 22 16.25 0.98 -23.84
C MET A 22 16.63 -0.50 -23.69
N VAL A 23 15.80 -1.31 -23.04
CA VAL A 23 16.06 -2.72 -22.76
C VAL A 23 15.31 -3.64 -23.73
N PHE A 24 14.04 -3.34 -24.00
CA PHE A 24 13.13 -4.18 -24.78
C PHE A 24 12.96 -3.70 -26.23
N GLY A 25 13.33 -2.45 -26.54
CA GLY A 25 12.98 -1.77 -27.79
C GLY A 25 11.64 -1.02 -27.69
N GLU A 26 11.27 -0.30 -28.74
CA GLU A 26 9.98 0.39 -28.80
C GLU A 26 8.83 -0.61 -28.62
N ALA A 27 7.89 -0.28 -27.73
CA ALA A 27 6.76 -1.13 -27.41
C ALA A 27 5.45 -0.44 -27.81
N GLU A 28 4.68 -1.11 -28.66
CA GLU A 28 3.33 -0.68 -29.04
C GLU A 28 2.37 -0.82 -27.85
N ASP A 29 1.24 -0.11 -27.86
CA ASP A 29 0.19 -0.25 -26.85
C ASP A 29 0.64 -0.01 -25.40
N VAL A 30 1.69 0.80 -25.21
CA VAL A 30 2.18 1.27 -23.91
C VAL A 30 2.06 2.78 -23.85
N HIS A 31 1.32 3.27 -22.87
CA HIS A 31 0.97 4.68 -22.74
C HIS A 31 1.51 5.24 -21.43
N ALA A 32 2.26 6.33 -21.49
CA ALA A 32 2.73 7.05 -20.31
C ALA A 32 1.77 8.19 -19.96
N VAL A 33 1.33 8.25 -18.70
CA VAL A 33 0.50 9.33 -18.17
C VAL A 33 1.19 9.99 -16.99
N THR A 34 1.40 11.30 -17.13
CA THR A 34 2.00 12.13 -16.08
C THR A 34 0.93 12.82 -15.25
N PHE A 35 1.25 13.01 -13.96
CA PHE A 35 0.47 13.83 -13.04
C PHE A 35 1.33 14.98 -12.51
N MET A 36 1.12 16.16 -13.08
CA MET A 36 1.93 17.35 -12.87
C MET A 36 1.35 18.28 -11.79
N PRO A 37 2.16 19.16 -11.17
CA PRO A 37 1.65 20.16 -10.24
C PRO A 37 0.56 21.03 -10.89
N GLY A 38 -0.56 21.19 -10.20
CA GLY A 38 -1.73 21.95 -10.69
C GLY A 38 -2.82 21.08 -11.32
N GLU A 39 -2.55 19.82 -11.60
CA GLU A 39 -3.55 18.86 -12.08
C GLU A 39 -4.35 18.26 -10.92
N GLY A 40 -5.62 17.95 -11.17
CA GLY A 40 -6.51 17.23 -10.27
C GLY A 40 -6.83 15.81 -10.75
N PRO A 41 -7.59 15.04 -9.95
CA PRO A 41 -8.02 13.69 -10.34
C PRO A 41 -8.85 13.65 -11.63
N GLU A 42 -9.62 14.69 -11.93
CA GLU A 42 -10.43 14.77 -13.16
C GLU A 42 -9.56 14.92 -14.41
N ASP A 43 -8.40 15.58 -14.32
CA ASP A 43 -7.46 15.69 -15.44
C ASP A 43 -6.85 14.33 -15.77
N LEU A 44 -6.50 13.54 -14.74
CA LEU A 44 -6.04 12.16 -14.90
C LEU A 44 -7.08 11.26 -15.57
N ILE A 45 -8.34 11.34 -15.11
CA ILE A 45 -9.44 10.56 -15.70
C ILE A 45 -9.60 10.89 -17.18
N ARG A 46 -9.60 12.17 -17.55
CA ARG A 46 -9.67 12.59 -18.96
C ARG A 46 -8.50 12.05 -19.78
N LYS A 47 -7.28 12.05 -19.24
CA LYS A 47 -6.11 11.46 -19.93
C LYS A 47 -6.28 9.96 -20.16
N TYR A 48 -6.77 9.22 -19.16
CA TYR A 48 -7.04 7.78 -19.29
C TYR A 48 -8.14 7.49 -20.31
N GLU A 49 -9.26 8.20 -20.23
CA GLU A 49 -10.39 8.06 -21.16
C GLU A 49 -9.99 8.41 -22.59
N ALA A 50 -9.17 9.44 -22.80
CA ALA A 50 -8.65 9.80 -24.12
C ALA A 50 -7.82 8.66 -24.73
N ILE A 51 -6.89 8.07 -23.97
CA ILE A 51 -6.09 6.93 -24.42
C ILE A 51 -6.98 5.73 -24.77
N MET A 52 -7.96 5.41 -23.91
CA MET A 52 -8.89 4.29 -24.15
C MET A 52 -9.75 4.52 -25.39
N ALA A 53 -10.20 5.76 -25.61
CA ALA A 53 -10.98 6.14 -26.78
C ALA A 53 -10.15 6.08 -28.08
N GLU A 54 -8.92 6.61 -28.07
CA GLU A 54 -8.00 6.58 -29.21
C GLU A 54 -7.61 5.16 -29.62
N ALA A 55 -7.39 4.29 -28.63
CA ALA A 55 -7.09 2.89 -28.90
C ALA A 55 -8.32 2.12 -29.45
N GLY A 56 -9.53 2.68 -29.33
CA GLY A 56 -10.78 2.02 -29.72
C GLY A 56 -11.17 0.88 -28.78
N ILE A 57 -10.81 0.99 -27.49
CA ILE A 57 -10.82 -0.13 -26.54
C ILE A 57 -11.76 0.17 -25.41
N SER A 58 -12.79 -0.65 -25.28
CA SER A 58 -13.73 -0.55 -24.16
C SER A 58 -13.21 -1.23 -22.89
N ASP A 59 -12.26 -2.19 -22.99
CA ASP A 59 -12.21 -3.23 -21.98
C ASP A 59 -10.84 -3.74 -21.51
N ASP A 60 -9.86 -4.13 -22.36
CA ASP A 60 -8.65 -4.85 -21.88
C ASP A 60 -7.47 -3.90 -21.56
N VAL A 61 -7.49 -3.30 -20.37
CA VAL A 61 -6.48 -2.31 -19.94
C VAL A 61 -5.86 -2.68 -18.58
N LEU A 62 -4.54 -2.67 -18.50
CA LEU A 62 -3.82 -2.80 -17.23
C LEU A 62 -3.15 -1.47 -16.87
N PHE A 63 -3.62 -0.85 -15.79
CA PHE A 63 -3.00 0.34 -15.25
C PHE A 63 -1.83 -0.04 -14.34
N LEU A 64 -0.66 0.57 -14.57
CA LEU A 64 0.53 0.41 -13.76
C LEU A 64 0.85 1.75 -13.10
N VAL A 65 0.65 1.85 -11.79
CA VAL A 65 0.76 3.12 -11.07
C VAL A 65 1.88 3.11 -10.05
N ASP A 66 2.40 4.29 -9.73
CA ASP A 66 3.51 4.46 -8.78
C ASP A 66 3.15 4.02 -7.35
N LEU A 67 2.06 4.57 -6.80
CA LEU A 67 1.73 4.46 -5.38
C LEU A 67 0.27 4.05 -5.18
N PHE A 68 0.09 3.01 -4.36
CA PHE A 68 -1.23 2.62 -3.87
C PHE A 68 -1.88 3.79 -3.11
N GLY A 69 -3.13 4.11 -3.43
CA GLY A 69 -3.89 5.20 -2.82
C GLY A 69 -3.49 6.62 -3.27
N GLY A 70 -2.53 6.76 -4.18
CA GLY A 70 -2.15 8.06 -4.79
C GLY A 70 -3.18 8.58 -5.79
N SER A 71 -3.03 9.83 -6.27
CA SER A 71 -3.95 10.40 -7.28
C SER A 71 -4.00 9.59 -8.58
N PRO A 72 -2.87 9.13 -9.18
CA PRO A 72 -2.90 8.24 -10.34
C PRO A 72 -3.69 6.96 -10.08
N TYR A 73 -3.49 6.32 -8.92
CA TYR A 73 -4.20 5.11 -8.50
C TYR A 73 -5.71 5.35 -8.35
N ASN A 74 -6.11 6.37 -7.59
CA ASN A 74 -7.53 6.63 -7.30
C ASN A 74 -8.30 7.00 -8.58
N ALA A 75 -7.67 7.75 -9.49
CA ALA A 75 -8.25 8.05 -10.80
C ALA A 75 -8.38 6.78 -11.67
N ALA A 76 -7.36 5.92 -11.69
CA ALA A 76 -7.38 4.67 -12.44
C ALA A 76 -8.48 3.74 -11.93
N ILE A 77 -8.68 3.63 -10.61
CA ILE A 77 -9.77 2.83 -10.02
C ILE A 77 -11.14 3.32 -10.48
N ARG A 78 -11.37 4.63 -10.59
CA ARG A 78 -12.66 5.17 -11.07
C ARG A 78 -12.97 4.77 -12.52
N VAL A 79 -11.93 4.66 -13.34
CA VAL A 79 -12.04 4.26 -14.75
C VAL A 79 -12.14 2.74 -14.90
N ALA A 80 -11.37 1.98 -14.11
CA ALA A 80 -11.31 0.52 -14.19
C ALA A 80 -12.49 -0.20 -13.52
N ALA A 81 -12.98 0.29 -12.37
CA ALA A 81 -14.00 -0.40 -11.56
C ALA A 81 -15.32 -0.75 -12.29
N PRO A 82 -15.81 0.05 -13.27
CA PRO A 82 -17.01 -0.29 -14.02
C PRO A 82 -16.88 -1.50 -14.97
N THR A 83 -15.66 -1.96 -15.29
CA THR A 83 -15.42 -3.07 -16.22
C THR A 83 -14.64 -4.21 -15.56
N ALA A 84 -14.96 -5.46 -15.92
CA ALA A 84 -14.24 -6.63 -15.43
C ALA A 84 -12.94 -6.92 -16.21
N ARG A 85 -12.67 -6.13 -17.25
CA ARG A 85 -11.57 -6.35 -18.18
C ARG A 85 -10.40 -5.39 -17.95
N ALA A 86 -10.52 -4.46 -17.01
CA ALA A 86 -9.43 -3.60 -16.57
C ALA A 86 -9.01 -3.90 -15.13
N ASP A 87 -7.74 -3.70 -14.82
CA ASP A 87 -7.22 -3.79 -13.45
C ASP A 87 -6.14 -2.74 -13.19
N VAL A 88 -5.83 -2.48 -11.92
CA VAL A 88 -4.88 -1.46 -11.48
C VAL A 88 -3.86 -2.08 -10.54
N LEU A 89 -2.59 -2.10 -10.98
CA LEU A 89 -1.46 -2.57 -10.20
C LEU A 89 -0.56 -1.41 -9.77
N SER A 90 -0.38 -1.25 -8.46
CA SER A 90 0.49 -0.21 -7.89
C SER A 90 1.92 -0.70 -7.65
N GLY A 91 2.85 0.24 -7.49
CA GLY A 91 4.25 -0.06 -7.21
C GLY A 91 5.03 -0.40 -8.47
N VAL A 92 4.66 0.24 -9.59
CA VAL A 92 5.31 -0.02 -10.88
C VAL A 92 6.83 0.18 -10.78
N ASN A 93 7.57 -0.79 -11.32
CA ASN A 93 9.02 -0.75 -11.44
C ASN A 93 9.42 -1.35 -12.79
N LEU A 94 10.70 -1.21 -13.14
CA LEU A 94 11.19 -1.66 -14.44
C LEU A 94 11.05 -3.19 -14.67
N PRO A 95 11.37 -4.07 -13.69
CA PRO A 95 11.14 -5.51 -13.85
C PRO A 95 9.69 -5.88 -14.15
N MET A 96 8.73 -5.23 -13.49
CA MET A 96 7.31 -5.43 -13.74
C MET A 96 6.93 -5.08 -15.18
N LEU A 97 7.38 -3.91 -15.65
CA LEU A 97 7.07 -3.46 -17.01
C LEU A 97 7.71 -4.37 -18.06
N LEU A 98 8.98 -4.76 -17.89
CA LEU A 98 9.66 -5.66 -18.82
C LEU A 98 8.99 -7.04 -18.91
N GLU A 99 8.58 -7.63 -17.78
CA GLU A 99 7.82 -8.89 -17.78
C GLU A 99 6.51 -8.75 -18.56
N LEU A 100 5.80 -7.63 -18.41
CA LEU A 100 4.55 -7.41 -19.13
C LEU A 100 4.77 -7.23 -20.63
N LEU A 101 5.85 -6.57 -21.05
CA LEU A 101 6.20 -6.43 -22.46
C LEU A 101 6.55 -7.78 -23.10
N ASP A 102 7.27 -8.63 -22.37
CA ASP A 102 7.67 -9.96 -22.84
C ASP A 102 6.52 -10.97 -22.85
N SER A 103 5.67 -10.94 -21.82
CA SER A 103 4.64 -11.97 -21.61
C SER A 103 3.26 -11.65 -22.19
N ARG A 104 3.01 -10.39 -22.61
CA ARG A 104 1.72 -10.03 -23.22
C ARG A 104 1.64 -10.56 -24.66
N ASP A 105 0.59 -11.33 -24.93
CA ASP A 105 0.25 -11.83 -26.25
C ASP A 105 -1.28 -11.85 -26.46
N ASP A 106 -1.74 -12.32 -27.61
CA ASP A 106 -3.18 -12.39 -27.94
C ASP A 106 -3.98 -13.37 -27.08
N LYS A 107 -3.31 -14.23 -26.30
CA LYS A 107 -3.97 -15.21 -25.41
C LYS A 107 -3.97 -14.77 -23.96
N SER A 108 -3.28 -13.67 -23.64
CA SER A 108 -3.12 -13.17 -22.29
C SER A 108 -4.42 -12.60 -21.75
N THR A 109 -4.69 -12.81 -20.46
CA THR A 109 -5.77 -12.14 -19.73
C THR A 109 -5.19 -11.11 -18.76
N VAL A 110 -5.96 -10.08 -18.42
CA VAL A 110 -5.51 -9.07 -17.44
C VAL A 110 -5.16 -9.72 -16.10
N ALA A 111 -5.96 -10.69 -15.64
CA ALA A 111 -5.71 -11.42 -14.40
C ALA A 111 -4.37 -12.18 -14.42
N ASP A 112 -4.03 -12.83 -15.54
CA ASP A 112 -2.76 -13.54 -15.69
C ASP A 112 -1.58 -12.57 -15.72
N LEU A 113 -1.71 -11.47 -16.44
CA LEU A 113 -0.68 -10.43 -16.52
C LEU A 113 -0.44 -9.78 -15.15
N VAL A 114 -1.49 -9.49 -14.37
CA VAL A 114 -1.35 -8.97 -13.00
C VAL A 114 -0.51 -9.91 -12.13
N LYS A 115 -0.78 -11.22 -12.19
CA LYS A 115 -0.02 -12.21 -11.41
C LYS A 115 1.45 -12.28 -11.81
N ARG A 116 1.74 -12.23 -13.11
CA ARG A 116 3.11 -12.21 -13.66
C ARG A 116 3.86 -10.94 -13.24
N ALA A 117 3.26 -9.78 -13.47
CA ALA A 117 3.87 -8.50 -13.12
C ALA A 117 4.13 -8.37 -11.62
N TYR A 118 3.20 -8.81 -10.77
CA TYR A 118 3.39 -8.84 -9.32
C TYR A 118 4.60 -9.70 -8.92
N THR A 119 4.73 -10.88 -9.53
CA THR A 119 5.84 -11.81 -9.27
C THR A 119 7.18 -11.19 -9.72
N ALA A 120 7.25 -10.68 -10.95
CA ALA A 120 8.44 -10.04 -11.50
C ALA A 120 8.86 -8.80 -10.70
N SER A 121 7.92 -8.01 -10.20
CA SER A 121 8.18 -6.86 -9.34
C SER A 121 8.90 -7.28 -8.04
N LEU A 122 8.38 -8.31 -7.37
CA LEU A 122 8.97 -8.82 -6.13
C LEU A 122 10.33 -9.48 -6.37
N GLU A 123 10.46 -10.32 -7.38
CA GLU A 123 11.70 -11.02 -7.70
C GLU A 123 12.79 -10.07 -8.20
N GLY A 124 12.43 -9.03 -8.93
CA GLY A 124 13.33 -7.98 -9.39
C GLY A 124 13.86 -7.10 -8.25
N THR A 125 13.15 -7.04 -7.12
CA THR A 125 13.55 -6.24 -5.96
C THR A 125 14.56 -7.00 -5.10
N LYS A 126 15.86 -6.81 -5.39
CA LYS A 126 16.96 -7.51 -4.71
C LYS A 126 17.87 -6.55 -3.93
N ALA A 127 18.23 -6.94 -2.71
CA ALA A 127 19.29 -6.28 -1.95
C ALA A 127 20.60 -7.06 -2.11
N PHE A 128 21.68 -6.41 -2.56
CA PHE A 128 22.99 -7.04 -2.81
C PHE A 128 23.45 -7.95 -1.65
N ARG A 129 23.40 -7.45 -0.40
CA ARG A 129 23.83 -8.20 0.79
C ARG A 129 22.94 -9.40 1.13
N LYS A 130 21.70 -9.44 0.64
CA LYS A 130 20.78 -10.58 0.81
C LYS A 130 20.90 -11.58 -0.35
N ALA A 131 21.45 -11.16 -1.50
CA ALA A 131 21.60 -11.95 -2.71
C ALA A 131 22.95 -12.68 -2.83
N LEU A 132 23.94 -12.31 -2.02
CA LEU A 132 25.19 -13.07 -1.91
C LEU A 132 24.92 -14.43 -1.23
N PRO A 133 25.59 -15.52 -1.67
CA PRO A 133 25.63 -16.74 -0.88
C PRO A 133 26.18 -16.37 0.50
N SER A 134 25.40 -16.64 1.54
CA SER A 134 25.90 -16.51 2.90
C SER A 134 27.11 -17.44 3.02
N ALA A 135 28.32 -16.89 3.17
CA ALA A 135 29.43 -17.67 3.72
C ALA A 135 28.91 -18.19 5.05
N ALA A 136 28.76 -19.52 5.16
CA ALA A 136 28.06 -20.18 6.25
C ALA A 136 28.38 -19.50 7.58
N ALA A 137 27.45 -18.67 8.05
CA ALA A 137 27.56 -18.06 9.34
C ALA A 137 27.59 -19.21 10.35
N PRO A 138 28.47 -19.18 11.37
CA PRO A 138 28.38 -20.16 12.45
C PRO A 138 26.94 -20.16 12.93
N ALA A 139 26.36 -21.37 12.99
CA ALA A 139 24.96 -21.61 13.29
C ALA A 139 24.52 -20.62 14.36
N ALA A 140 23.66 -19.68 13.96
CA ALA A 140 23.09 -18.72 14.88
C ALA A 140 22.53 -19.53 16.05
N ALA A 141 22.99 -19.19 17.27
CA ALA A 141 22.37 -19.70 18.48
C ALA A 141 20.85 -19.59 18.30
N PRO A 142 20.08 -20.61 18.70
CA PRO A 142 18.66 -20.68 18.40
C PRO A 142 18.03 -19.33 18.70
N ALA A 143 17.42 -18.71 17.68
CA ALA A 143 16.56 -17.58 17.93
C ALA A 143 15.59 -18.05 19.00
N GLU A 144 15.64 -17.40 20.17
CA GLU A 144 14.62 -17.60 21.19
C GLU A 144 13.29 -17.48 20.48
N ALA A 145 12.58 -18.61 20.41
CA ALA A 145 11.28 -18.66 19.80
C ALA A 145 10.49 -17.53 20.42
N ALA A 146 9.95 -16.63 19.59
CA ALA A 146 8.93 -15.70 20.02
C ALA A 146 7.92 -16.56 20.78
N ALA A 147 7.87 -16.37 22.10
CA ALA A 147 7.13 -17.24 22.98
C ALA A 147 5.74 -17.41 22.38
N PRO A 148 5.19 -18.64 22.30
CA PRO A 148 3.83 -18.81 21.85
C PRO A 148 2.99 -17.82 22.64
N LEU A 149 2.12 -17.07 21.94
CA LEU A 149 1.09 -16.27 22.56
C LEU A 149 0.22 -17.24 23.36
N ALA A 150 0.68 -17.53 24.57
CA ALA A 150 -0.06 -18.26 25.56
C ALA A 150 -1.37 -17.49 25.76
N ASP A 151 -2.46 -18.23 25.94
CA ASP A 151 -3.71 -17.67 26.41
C ASP A 151 -3.44 -16.91 27.72
N ARG A 152 -3.21 -15.59 27.63
CA ARG A 152 -2.82 -14.71 28.75
C ARG A 152 -4.04 -14.37 29.62
N ARG A 153 -4.83 -15.39 29.99
CA ARG A 153 -5.92 -15.28 30.97
C ARG A 153 -5.42 -15.32 32.42
N ALA A 154 -4.15 -15.62 32.66
CA ALA A 154 -3.57 -15.65 34.01
C ALA A 154 -2.52 -14.54 34.19
N GLY A 155 -2.79 -13.59 35.12
CA GLY A 155 -1.85 -12.55 35.54
C GLY A 155 -2.13 -11.12 35.05
N ARG A 156 -3.40 -10.69 35.00
CA ARG A 156 -3.76 -9.32 34.57
C ARG A 156 -3.30 -8.26 35.60
N PRO A 157 -2.68 -7.15 35.16
CA PRO A 157 -2.51 -5.97 36.00
C PRO A 157 -3.88 -5.45 36.46
N MET A 158 -4.01 -5.15 37.76
CA MET A 158 -5.25 -4.63 38.35
C MET A 158 -5.39 -3.10 38.24
N SER A 159 -4.36 -2.42 37.72
CA SER A 159 -4.32 -0.98 37.49
C SER A 159 -3.30 -0.64 36.40
N GLY A 160 -3.46 0.52 35.75
CA GLY A 160 -2.54 1.03 34.73
C GLY A 160 -3.21 1.35 33.40
N HIS A 161 -2.54 2.18 32.61
CA HIS A 161 -2.95 2.60 31.28
C HIS A 161 -1.98 2.06 30.22
N MET A 162 -2.45 1.98 28.99
CA MET A 162 -1.55 1.75 27.85
C MET A 162 -0.58 2.92 27.68
N GLN A 163 0.59 2.64 27.11
CA GLN A 163 1.59 3.66 26.80
C GLN A 163 1.36 4.19 25.38
N ILE A 164 1.33 5.52 25.22
CA ILE A 164 1.17 6.18 23.92
C ILE A 164 2.50 6.85 23.58
N PRO A 165 3.49 6.12 23.02
CA PRO A 165 4.81 6.67 22.76
C PRO A 165 4.81 7.76 21.67
N LEU A 166 3.77 7.79 20.83
CA LEU A 166 3.56 8.81 19.83
C LEU A 166 2.07 8.94 19.52
N LEU A 167 1.62 10.19 19.44
CA LEU A 167 0.31 10.58 18.93
C LEU A 167 0.53 11.54 17.76
N ARG A 168 -0.15 11.33 16.64
CA ARG A 168 -0.05 12.18 15.44
C ARG A 168 -1.42 12.53 14.88
N ILE A 169 -1.57 13.79 14.48
CA ILE A 169 -2.65 14.24 13.61
C ILE A 169 -2.22 13.99 12.16
N ASP A 170 -2.85 13.04 11.49
CA ASP A 170 -2.65 12.72 10.08
C ASP A 170 -3.99 12.28 9.48
N SER A 171 -4.51 13.05 8.53
CA SER A 171 -5.80 12.78 7.87
C SER A 171 -5.82 11.47 7.07
N ARG A 172 -4.63 10.93 6.73
CA ARG A 172 -4.47 9.67 6.00
C ARG A 172 -4.41 8.45 6.92
N LEU A 173 -4.25 8.64 8.22
CA LEU A 173 -4.12 7.57 9.21
C LEU A 173 -3.02 6.56 8.82
N ILE A 174 -3.34 5.29 8.60
CA ILE A 174 -2.36 4.25 8.27
C ILE A 174 -1.94 4.35 6.80
N HIS A 175 -0.71 4.80 6.56
CA HIS A 175 -0.08 4.85 5.24
C HIS A 175 1.40 4.46 5.31
N GLY A 176 2.10 4.53 4.18
CA GLY A 176 3.48 4.07 4.03
C GLY A 176 4.45 4.56 5.11
N GLN A 177 4.48 5.86 5.46
CA GLN A 177 5.46 6.34 6.47
C GLN A 177 5.12 5.90 7.90
N VAL A 178 3.83 5.86 8.22
CA VAL A 178 3.33 5.34 9.51
C VAL A 178 3.74 3.88 9.67
N ALA A 179 3.49 3.07 8.65
CA ALA A 179 3.74 1.63 8.64
C ALA A 179 5.24 1.28 8.61
N THR A 180 6.06 2.03 7.87
CA THR A 180 7.47 1.65 7.61
C THR A 180 8.49 2.38 8.47
N SER A 181 8.16 3.56 8.99
CA SER A 181 9.11 4.42 9.70
C SER A 181 8.70 4.66 11.15
N TRP A 182 7.52 5.21 11.39
CA TRP A 182 7.16 5.71 12.73
C TRP A 182 6.92 4.59 13.72
N ALA A 183 6.14 3.57 13.34
CA ALA A 183 5.87 2.41 14.20
C ALA A 183 7.16 1.70 14.63
N LYS A 184 8.14 1.61 13.71
CA LYS A 184 9.47 1.04 13.98
C LYS A 184 10.31 1.91 14.91
N ALA A 185 10.27 3.23 14.72
CA ALA A 185 11.02 4.17 15.55
C ALA A 185 10.54 4.16 17.01
N VAL A 186 9.22 4.09 17.22
CA VAL A 186 8.62 4.11 18.57
C VAL A 186 8.53 2.73 19.23
N LYS A 187 8.84 1.66 18.50
CA LYS A 187 8.77 0.26 18.96
C LYS A 187 7.40 -0.06 19.59
N CYS A 188 6.32 0.28 18.90
CA CYS A 188 4.96 -0.01 19.36
C CYS A 188 4.54 -1.45 19.07
N ASP A 189 3.64 -1.98 19.89
CA ASP A 189 3.01 -3.30 19.73
C ASP A 189 1.76 -3.23 18.83
N ALA A 190 1.14 -2.05 18.74
CA ALA A 190 -0.08 -1.82 17.98
C ALA A 190 -0.21 -0.39 17.43
N ILE A 191 -1.07 -0.22 16.42
CA ILE A 191 -1.45 1.06 15.83
C ILE A 191 -2.97 1.25 15.95
N PHE A 192 -3.39 2.36 16.54
CA PHE A 192 -4.80 2.77 16.58
C PHE A 192 -5.01 3.95 15.64
N ALA A 193 -5.78 3.71 14.59
CA ALA A 193 -6.37 4.72 13.74
C ALA A 193 -7.71 5.14 14.38
N ILE A 194 -7.72 6.31 15.01
CA ILE A 194 -8.84 6.79 15.83
C ILE A 194 -9.60 7.85 15.04
N SER A 195 -10.79 7.50 14.57
CA SER A 195 -11.68 8.42 13.85
C SER A 195 -13.09 7.82 13.77
N ASP A 196 -14.09 8.58 14.23
CA ASP A 196 -15.50 8.15 14.18
C ASP A 196 -15.99 7.98 12.74
N GLU A 197 -15.62 8.91 11.86
CA GLU A 197 -15.97 8.89 10.43
C GLU A 197 -15.41 7.63 9.76
N VAL A 198 -14.13 7.33 9.96
CA VAL A 198 -13.47 6.18 9.32
C VAL A 198 -13.96 4.86 9.90
N ALA A 199 -14.13 4.79 11.22
CA ALA A 199 -14.64 3.59 11.89
C ALA A 199 -16.08 3.24 11.47
N SER A 200 -16.86 4.23 11.01
CA SER A 200 -18.21 4.03 10.46
C SER A 200 -18.25 3.58 9.00
N ASP A 201 -17.12 3.65 8.28
CA ASP A 201 -16.98 3.25 6.88
C ASP A 201 -16.24 1.89 6.77
N PRO A 202 -16.95 0.78 6.45
CA PRO A 202 -16.34 -0.55 6.40
C PRO A 202 -15.29 -0.73 5.31
N LEU A 203 -15.46 -0.06 4.17
CA LEU A 203 -14.53 -0.15 3.05
C LEU A 203 -13.23 0.57 3.41
N ARG A 204 -13.35 1.83 3.86
CA ARG A 204 -12.20 2.65 4.25
C ARG A 204 -11.43 2.04 5.43
N SER A 205 -12.14 1.48 6.42
CA SER A 205 -11.54 0.75 7.53
C SER A 205 -10.72 -0.46 7.06
N LYS A 206 -11.27 -1.29 6.17
CA LYS A 206 -10.55 -2.45 5.61
C LYS A 206 -9.30 -2.04 4.84
N LEU A 207 -9.40 -1.01 4.00
CA LEU A 207 -8.28 -0.53 3.19
C LEU A 207 -7.12 -0.04 4.06
N LEU A 208 -7.40 0.72 5.13
CA LEU A 208 -6.35 1.18 6.06
C LEU A 208 -5.65 0.03 6.77
N LEU A 209 -6.39 -1.02 7.13
CA LEU A 209 -5.82 -2.20 7.80
C LEU A 209 -4.96 -3.06 6.86
N GLN A 210 -5.21 -3.04 5.55
CA GLN A 210 -4.34 -3.72 4.57
C GLN A 210 -2.97 -3.06 4.42
N VAL A 211 -2.86 -1.75 4.69
CA VAL A 211 -1.59 -1.00 4.64
C VAL A 211 -0.74 -1.22 5.91
N ALA A 212 -1.37 -1.69 7.00
CA ALA A 212 -0.67 -1.92 8.24
C ALA A 212 0.35 -3.08 8.15
N PRO A 213 1.51 -2.99 8.83
CA PRO A 213 2.48 -4.08 8.83
C PRO A 213 1.91 -5.36 9.44
N ALA A 214 2.09 -6.51 8.78
CA ALA A 214 1.51 -7.79 9.20
C ALA A 214 1.92 -8.27 10.61
N HIS A 215 3.04 -7.76 11.14
CA HIS A 215 3.53 -8.09 12.49
C HIS A 215 2.96 -7.18 13.60
N LEU A 216 2.23 -6.10 13.25
CA LEU A 216 1.63 -5.16 14.21
C LEU A 216 0.12 -5.31 14.26
N GLN A 217 -0.45 -5.34 15.46
CA GLN A 217 -1.90 -5.30 15.62
C GLN A 217 -2.40 -3.89 15.26
N SER A 218 -3.28 -3.78 14.27
CA SER A 218 -3.79 -2.49 13.83
C SER A 218 -5.30 -2.46 13.91
N TYR A 219 -5.85 -1.34 14.37
CA TYR A 219 -7.28 -1.17 14.59
C TYR A 219 -7.73 0.20 14.11
N VAL A 220 -8.90 0.23 13.46
CA VAL A 220 -9.64 1.46 13.21
C VAL A 220 -10.79 1.51 14.22
N ILE A 221 -10.82 2.54 15.07
CA ILE A 221 -11.76 2.64 16.18
C ILE A 221 -12.31 4.07 16.33
N THR A 222 -13.47 4.18 16.96
CA THR A 222 -14.06 5.46 17.35
C THR A 222 -13.27 6.10 18.49
N VAL A 223 -13.41 7.41 18.66
CA VAL A 223 -12.81 8.18 19.75
C VAL A 223 -13.26 7.62 21.10
N ASP A 224 -14.56 7.42 21.27
CA ASP A 224 -15.13 6.87 22.52
C ASP A 224 -14.61 5.46 22.83
N LYS A 225 -14.34 4.65 21.80
CA LYS A 225 -13.75 3.32 21.98
C LYS A 225 -12.29 3.41 22.40
N ALA A 226 -11.52 4.36 21.85
CA ALA A 226 -10.14 4.59 22.25
C ALA A 226 -10.04 4.98 23.74
N ILE A 227 -10.91 5.89 24.22
CA ILE A 227 -10.99 6.27 25.65
C ILE A 227 -11.27 5.05 26.53
N LYS A 228 -12.26 4.24 26.15
CA LYS A 228 -12.61 3.00 26.89
C LYS A 228 -11.45 2.01 26.95
N VAL A 229 -10.69 1.88 25.86
CA VAL A 229 -9.53 0.98 25.79
C VAL A 229 -8.36 1.52 26.60
N TRP A 230 -8.13 2.83 26.60
CA TRP A 230 -7.09 3.47 27.40
C TRP A 230 -7.30 3.27 28.91
N HIS A 231 -8.55 3.33 29.37
CA HIS A 231 -8.91 3.06 30.76
C HIS A 231 -8.99 1.57 31.13
N ASN A 232 -8.83 0.66 30.17
CA ASN A 232 -8.93 -0.77 30.42
C ASN A 232 -7.57 -1.34 30.86
N PRO A 233 -7.42 -1.83 32.10
CA PRO A 233 -6.16 -2.34 32.63
C PRO A 233 -5.59 -3.53 31.85
N MET A 234 -6.40 -4.20 31.02
CA MET A 234 -5.95 -5.27 30.13
C MET A 234 -4.90 -4.80 29.11
N TYR A 235 -4.86 -3.50 28.80
CA TYR A 235 -3.91 -2.90 27.86
C TYR A 235 -2.75 -2.19 28.55
N ALA A 236 -2.62 -2.31 29.87
CA ALA A 236 -1.50 -1.73 30.60
C ALA A 236 -0.16 -2.18 29.99
N ASP A 237 0.80 -1.26 29.96
CA ASP A 237 2.16 -1.43 29.43
C ASP A 237 2.29 -1.73 27.93
N ARG A 238 1.17 -1.91 27.19
CA ARG A 238 1.22 -2.02 25.73
C ARG A 238 1.55 -0.66 25.12
N LYS A 239 2.51 -0.62 24.21
CA LYS A 239 2.89 0.59 23.47
C LYS A 239 2.06 0.71 22.22
N VAL A 240 1.24 1.75 22.13
CA VAL A 240 0.30 1.91 21.02
C VAL A 240 0.46 3.27 20.35
N LEU A 241 0.75 3.26 19.05
CA LEU A 241 0.82 4.46 18.23
C LEU A 241 -0.60 4.96 17.94
N TRP A 242 -0.89 6.22 18.29
CA TRP A 242 -2.21 6.82 18.06
C TRP A 242 -2.17 7.76 16.86
N LEU A 243 -3.13 7.58 15.95
CA LEU A 243 -3.32 8.40 14.77
C LEU A 243 -4.74 8.96 14.81
N VAL A 244 -4.88 10.26 14.68
CA VAL A 244 -6.18 10.95 14.64
C VAL A 244 -6.24 11.83 13.39
N THR A 245 -7.44 12.13 12.89
CA THR A 245 -7.57 12.92 11.66
C THR A 245 -7.62 14.42 11.92
N LYS A 246 -8.06 14.87 13.10
CA LYS A 246 -8.30 16.28 13.42
C LYS A 246 -8.05 16.63 14.90
N PRO A 247 -7.68 17.88 15.22
CA PRO A 247 -7.47 18.34 16.61
C PRO A 247 -8.69 18.14 17.51
N GLY A 248 -9.91 18.26 16.98
CA GLY A 248 -11.14 18.07 17.75
C GLY A 248 -11.27 16.66 18.34
N ASP A 249 -10.71 15.65 17.69
CA ASP A 249 -10.71 14.28 18.22
C ASP A 249 -9.72 14.16 19.40
N ILE A 250 -8.61 14.91 19.39
CA ILE A 250 -7.67 14.96 20.53
C ILE A 250 -8.31 15.61 21.75
N VAL A 251 -9.07 16.69 21.56
CA VAL A 251 -9.74 17.38 22.69
C VAL A 251 -10.70 16.45 23.43
N ARG A 252 -11.23 15.43 22.74
CA ARG A 252 -12.11 14.41 23.32
C ARG A 252 -11.35 13.26 23.99
N LEU A 253 -10.09 13.00 23.60
CA LEU A 253 -9.24 11.91 24.11
C LEU A 253 -8.53 12.30 25.41
#